data_AF-A0A699QH01-F1
#
_entry.id   AF-A0A699QH01-F1
#
_cell.length_a   1.000
_cell.length_b   1.000
_cell.length_c   1.000
_cell.angle_alpha   90.00
_cell.angle_beta   90.00
_cell.angle_gamma   90.00
#
_symmetry.space_group_name_H-M   'P 1'
#
loop_
_entity.id
_entity.type
_entity.pdbx_description
1 polymer ?
#
loop_
_entity_poly.entity_id
_entity_poly.type
_entity_poly.pdbx_seq_one_letter_code
_entity_poly.pdbx_strand_id
1 'polypeptide(L)'
;MKKHVLRLATLVAGTGLVFGTINASFAQGAKHSGPKFKAATELRELAARKATGRTSSAARGTIPGLDKADLLQVQDGYVVIDAAANDADGHQLLQQLQRMGLKSGSVYGRVVSGLFPIDKVDQLEGVEALHFAAAAYQPMHNVGLVTSQGDASLMADKARASYGVSGVGTKVGVMSDSYGAIAGGPAAGVASGDLPAGVEVLADVPNATDEGRGMAEIVHDVAPGAKIAFHTANLGQAGFATGIGKLADAGCNIVVDDVYYFAEPYFQDGIIAQAVDQV
;
A
#
# COMPACT_ATOMS: atom_id res chain seq x y z
N MET A 1 -14.42 13.40 54.97
CA MET A 1 -15.83 13.33 55.41
C MET A 1 -16.76 13.53 54.22
N LYS A 2 -17.99 13.01 54.34
CA LYS A 2 -18.97 12.75 53.28
C LYS A 2 -19.48 13.98 52.50
N LYS A 3 -19.74 13.74 51.21
CA LYS A 3 -20.74 14.28 50.25
C LYS A 3 -21.65 15.44 50.70
N HIS A 4 -21.88 16.41 49.79
CA HIS A 4 -23.24 16.89 49.49
C HIS A 4 -23.41 17.27 48.01
N VAL A 5 -24.44 16.67 47.41
CA VAL A 5 -25.02 16.97 46.09
C VAL A 5 -26.19 17.93 46.34
N LEU A 6 -26.36 18.95 45.49
CA LEU A 6 -27.64 19.67 45.40
C LEU A 6 -28.03 19.83 43.92
N ARG A 7 -29.14 19.20 43.56
CA ARG A 7 -29.91 19.45 42.33
C ARG A 7 -30.79 20.67 42.55
N LEU A 8 -30.91 21.54 41.55
CA LEU A 8 -32.06 22.42 41.40
C LEU A 8 -32.61 22.27 39.98
N ALA A 9 -33.92 22.06 39.90
CA ALA A 9 -34.68 21.77 38.70
C ALA A 9 -35.27 23.07 38.10
N THR A 10 -35.13 23.17 36.78
CA THR A 10 -36.09 23.67 35.76
C THR A 10 -36.72 25.07 35.90
N LEU A 11 -36.46 25.92 34.89
CA LEU A 11 -37.52 26.66 34.20
C LEU A 11 -37.22 26.74 32.69
N VAL A 12 -38.20 26.37 31.89
CA VAL A 12 -38.22 26.30 30.43
C VAL A 12 -38.77 27.60 29.85
N ALA A 13 -38.08 28.15 28.85
CA ALA A 13 -38.63 28.88 27.71
C ALA A 13 -37.55 28.78 26.61
N GLY A 14 -37.74 28.23 25.41
CA GLY A 14 -38.94 28.18 24.61
C GLY A 14 -38.66 28.94 23.32
N THR A 15 -37.89 28.37 22.38
CA THR A 15 -37.95 28.72 20.96
C THR A 15 -37.28 27.63 20.14
N GLY A 16 -38.06 27.03 19.24
CA GLY A 16 -37.70 25.83 18.51
C GLY A 16 -36.74 26.07 17.36
N LEU A 17 -35.99 25.02 17.04
CA LEU A 17 -35.56 24.74 15.67
C LEU A 17 -35.69 23.23 15.46
N VAL A 18 -36.34 22.87 14.35
CA VAL A 18 -36.80 21.55 13.96
C VAL A 18 -35.60 20.61 13.74
N PHE A 19 -35.46 19.58 14.60
CA PHE A 19 -34.64 18.41 14.31
C PHE A 19 -35.53 17.34 13.66
N GLY A 20 -35.35 17.15 12.35
CA GLY A 20 -35.89 15.99 11.64
C GLY A 20 -35.21 14.71 12.15
N THR A 21 -36.01 13.78 12.63
CA THR A 21 -35.59 12.44 13.04
C THR A 21 -35.23 11.61 11.81
N ILE A 22 -33.93 11.43 11.56
CA ILE A 22 -33.47 10.37 10.65
C ILE A 22 -33.31 9.11 11.50
N ASN A 23 -34.35 8.28 11.55
CA ASN A 23 -34.21 6.89 11.97
C ASN A 23 -33.45 6.14 10.88
N ALA A 24 -32.12 6.08 10.98
CA ALA A 24 -31.34 5.10 10.26
C ALA A 24 -31.43 3.76 11.01
N SER A 25 -32.47 2.99 10.69
CA SER A 25 -32.55 1.57 11.01
C SER A 25 -31.33 0.88 10.39
N PHE A 26 -30.31 0.56 11.18
CA PHE A 26 -29.36 -0.48 10.81
C PHE A 26 -30.07 -1.83 10.93
N ALA A 27 -30.83 -2.17 9.89
CA ALA A 27 -31.26 -3.55 9.69
C ALA A 27 -30.00 -4.38 9.45
N GLN A 28 -29.64 -5.19 10.44
CA GLN A 28 -28.63 -6.22 10.30
C GLN A 28 -29.16 -7.23 9.27
N GLY A 29 -28.73 -7.06 8.01
CA GLY A 29 -29.11 -7.94 6.92
C GLY A 29 -28.80 -9.38 7.28
N ALA A 30 -29.78 -10.26 7.11
CA ALA A 30 -29.65 -11.69 7.38
C ALA A 30 -28.40 -12.27 6.68
N LYS A 31 -27.63 -13.10 7.39
CA LYS A 31 -26.57 -13.93 6.79
C LYS A 31 -27.18 -14.79 5.68
N HIS A 32 -26.94 -14.41 4.43
CA HIS A 32 -27.34 -15.21 3.28
C HIS A 32 -26.34 -16.37 3.13
N SER A 33 -26.76 -17.58 3.51
CA SER A 33 -26.04 -18.82 3.23
C SER A 33 -26.26 -19.20 1.76
N GLY A 34 -25.54 -18.55 0.86
CA GLY A 34 -25.47 -18.93 -0.56
C GLY A 34 -24.79 -20.30 -0.75
N PRO A 35 -24.81 -20.86 -1.97
CA PRO A 35 -24.09 -22.09 -2.27
C PRO A 35 -22.60 -21.94 -1.94
N LYS A 36 -21.97 -22.98 -1.41
CA LYS A 36 -20.52 -22.98 -1.12
C LYS A 36 -19.76 -23.15 -2.43
N PHE A 37 -19.08 -22.09 -2.87
CA PHE A 37 -18.19 -22.12 -4.03
C PHE A 37 -16.74 -22.11 -3.57
N LYS A 38 -15.86 -22.80 -4.30
CA LYS A 38 -14.41 -22.77 -4.06
C LYS A 38 -13.79 -21.48 -4.57
N ALA A 39 -14.26 -20.96 -5.71
CA ALA A 39 -13.87 -19.66 -6.20
C ALA A 39 -14.66 -18.56 -5.48
N ALA A 40 -13.94 -17.55 -4.99
CA ALA A 40 -14.52 -16.38 -4.35
C ALA A 40 -15.40 -15.57 -5.31
N THR A 41 -16.32 -14.78 -4.74
CA THR A 41 -17.34 -14.05 -5.50
C THR A 41 -16.73 -13.10 -6.54
N GLU A 42 -15.69 -12.35 -6.16
CA GLU A 42 -14.99 -11.40 -7.02
C GLU A 42 -14.29 -12.07 -8.22
N LEU A 43 -13.72 -13.25 -8.01
CA LEU A 43 -13.06 -14.03 -9.06
C LEU A 43 -14.10 -14.53 -10.08
N ARG A 44 -15.28 -14.96 -9.59
CA ARG A 44 -16.40 -15.40 -10.43
C ARG A 44 -17.09 -14.24 -11.16
N GLU A 45 -17.23 -13.09 -10.52
CA GLU A 45 -17.74 -11.87 -11.15
C GLU A 45 -16.81 -11.41 -12.28
N LEU A 46 -15.49 -11.48 -12.07
CA LEU A 46 -14.50 -11.18 -13.12
C LEU A 46 -14.64 -12.13 -14.31
N ALA A 47 -14.81 -13.44 -14.06
CA ALA A 47 -15.04 -14.43 -15.11
C ALA A 47 -16.34 -14.15 -15.89
N ALA A 48 -17.43 -13.83 -15.20
CA ALA A 48 -18.71 -13.48 -15.82
C ALA A 48 -18.64 -12.18 -16.65
N ARG A 49 -17.89 -11.18 -16.20
CA ARG A 49 -17.64 -9.93 -16.96
C ARG A 49 -16.88 -10.20 -18.25
N LYS A 50 -15.82 -11.03 -18.21
CA LYS A 50 -15.07 -11.46 -19.41
C LYS A 50 -15.95 -12.24 -20.39
N ALA A 51 -16.77 -13.17 -19.89
CA ALA A 51 -17.67 -13.97 -20.73
C ALA A 51 -18.76 -13.13 -21.42
N THR A 52 -19.20 -12.04 -20.79
CA THR A 52 -20.25 -11.15 -21.34
C THR A 52 -19.71 -9.98 -22.16
N GLY A 53 -18.38 -9.83 -22.29
CA GLY A 53 -17.75 -8.74 -23.05
C GLY A 53 -18.00 -7.34 -22.47
N ARG A 54 -18.42 -7.23 -21.22
CA ARG A 54 -18.68 -5.94 -20.57
C ARG A 54 -17.37 -5.35 -20.05
N THR A 55 -16.80 -4.42 -20.79
CA THR A 55 -15.75 -3.51 -20.31
C THR A 55 -16.34 -2.56 -19.28
N SER A 56 -15.57 -2.27 -18.22
CA SER A 56 -15.90 -1.38 -17.12
C SER A 56 -16.13 0.07 -17.59
N SER A 57 -17.32 0.42 -18.14
CA SER A 57 -17.80 1.82 -18.21
C SER A 57 -19.21 2.05 -18.82
N ALA A 58 -20.22 1.21 -18.57
CA ALA A 58 -21.56 1.49 -19.15
C ALA A 58 -22.78 1.23 -18.24
N ALA A 59 -22.60 1.06 -16.94
CA ALA A 59 -23.73 0.97 -16.01
C ALA A 59 -23.46 1.78 -14.74
N ARG A 60 -24.14 2.93 -14.63
CA ARG A 60 -24.25 3.80 -13.45
C ARG A 60 -22.94 4.35 -12.89
N GLY A 61 -22.54 5.53 -13.36
CA GLY A 61 -21.91 6.60 -12.55
C GLY A 61 -20.84 6.21 -11.52
N THR A 62 -20.03 5.20 -11.80
CA THR A 62 -18.94 4.76 -10.94
C THR A 62 -17.69 5.53 -11.34
N ILE A 63 -17.10 6.22 -10.36
CA ILE A 63 -15.80 6.87 -10.51
C ILE A 63 -14.76 5.74 -10.69
N PRO A 64 -13.87 5.81 -11.68
CA PRO A 64 -12.78 4.85 -11.83
C PRO A 64 -12.02 4.69 -10.51
N GLY A 65 -11.76 3.44 -10.08
CA GLY A 65 -11.03 3.16 -8.83
C GLY A 65 -11.89 2.91 -7.58
N LEU A 66 -13.23 2.92 -7.69
CA LEU A 66 -14.14 2.57 -6.59
C LEU A 66 -14.83 1.19 -6.75
N ASP A 67 -14.62 0.48 -7.87
CA ASP A 67 -15.10 -0.89 -8.05
C ASP A 67 -14.02 -1.90 -7.61
N LYS A 68 -14.40 -2.91 -6.81
CA LYS A 68 -13.46 -3.93 -6.30
C LYS A 68 -12.78 -4.72 -7.42
N ALA A 69 -13.40 -4.79 -8.60
CA ALA A 69 -12.82 -5.42 -9.78
C ALA A 69 -11.62 -4.65 -10.36
N ASP A 70 -11.57 -3.33 -10.18
CA ASP A 70 -10.44 -2.49 -10.61
C ASP A 70 -9.21 -2.69 -9.70
N LEU A 71 -9.41 -3.27 -8.51
CA LEU A 71 -8.36 -3.55 -7.53
C LEU A 71 -7.75 -4.96 -7.69
N LEU A 72 -8.10 -5.72 -8.72
CA LEU A 72 -7.57 -7.07 -8.94
C LEU A 72 -6.31 -7.04 -9.81
N GLN A 73 -5.39 -7.98 -9.57
CA GLN A 73 -4.20 -8.17 -10.42
C GLN A 73 -4.54 -8.87 -11.72
N VAL A 74 -5.06 -8.12 -12.71
CA VAL A 74 -5.47 -8.64 -14.03
C VAL A 74 -4.49 -8.22 -15.12
N GLN A 75 -3.98 -9.18 -15.89
CA GLN A 75 -3.09 -8.94 -17.03
C GLN A 75 -3.39 -9.90 -18.18
N ASP A 76 -3.62 -9.37 -19.39
CA ASP A 76 -3.74 -10.14 -20.65
C ASP A 76 -4.72 -11.34 -20.59
N GLY A 77 -5.84 -11.18 -19.88
CA GLY A 77 -6.86 -12.21 -19.71
C GLY A 77 -6.58 -13.23 -18.61
N TYR A 78 -5.54 -13.01 -17.81
CA TYR A 78 -5.19 -13.73 -16.58
C TYR A 78 -5.45 -12.86 -15.36
N VAL A 79 -5.65 -13.50 -14.21
CA VAL A 79 -5.77 -12.85 -12.90
C VAL A 79 -4.85 -13.56 -11.92
N VAL A 80 -4.12 -12.82 -11.09
CA VAL A 80 -3.36 -13.45 -9.99
C VAL A 80 -4.36 -14.00 -8.98
N ILE A 81 -4.21 -15.26 -8.61
CA ILE A 81 -5.02 -15.90 -7.57
C ILE A 81 -4.15 -16.28 -6.38
N ASP A 82 -4.76 -16.33 -5.21
CA ASP A 82 -4.27 -17.05 -4.03
C ASP A 82 -5.20 -18.24 -3.78
N ALA A 83 -4.67 -19.44 -4.01
CA ALA A 83 -5.39 -20.69 -3.91
C ALA A 83 -4.87 -21.52 -2.71
N ALA A 84 -5.78 -21.86 -1.79
CA ALA A 84 -5.48 -22.71 -0.65
C ALA A 84 -5.76 -24.18 -0.98
N ALA A 85 -4.79 -25.05 -0.75
CA ALA A 85 -4.95 -26.50 -0.80
C ALA A 85 -5.74 -27.02 0.42
N ASN A 86 -6.37 -28.19 0.26
CA ASN A 86 -6.96 -28.93 1.39
C ASN A 86 -5.88 -29.43 2.37
N ASP A 87 -4.71 -29.77 1.84
CA ASP A 87 -3.57 -30.26 2.62
C ASP A 87 -2.66 -29.12 3.10
N ALA A 88 -1.77 -29.43 4.05
CA ALA A 88 -0.77 -28.47 4.54
C ALA A 88 0.30 -28.12 3.49
N ASP A 89 0.41 -28.92 2.44
CA ASP A 89 1.33 -28.76 1.31
C ASP A 89 0.55 -28.49 0.01
N GLY A 90 0.83 -27.36 -0.62
CA GLY A 90 0.20 -26.92 -1.88
C GLY A 90 0.86 -27.45 -3.16
N HIS A 91 1.94 -28.24 -3.11
CA HIS A 91 2.67 -28.66 -4.31
C HIS A 91 1.79 -29.44 -5.31
N GLN A 92 0.89 -30.31 -4.83
CA GLN A 92 -0.05 -31.03 -5.70
C GLN A 92 -1.05 -30.06 -6.36
N LEU A 93 -1.57 -29.10 -5.60
CA LEU A 93 -2.46 -28.07 -6.11
C LEU A 93 -1.77 -27.20 -7.17
N LEU A 94 -0.50 -26.81 -6.94
CA LEU A 94 0.30 -26.05 -7.91
C LEU A 94 0.43 -26.79 -9.25
N GLN A 95 0.78 -28.07 -9.22
CA GLN A 95 0.89 -28.88 -10.44
C GLN A 95 -0.46 -28.96 -11.19
N GLN A 96 -1.56 -29.13 -10.46
CA GLN A 96 -2.90 -29.20 -11.05
C GLN A 96 -3.29 -27.86 -11.70
N LEU A 97 -3.07 -26.74 -11.00
CA LEU A 97 -3.37 -25.40 -11.53
C LEU A 97 -2.48 -25.05 -12.73
N GLN A 98 -1.20 -25.45 -12.73
CA GLN A 98 -0.29 -25.28 -13.88
C GLN A 98 -0.80 -26.02 -15.12
N ARG A 99 -1.32 -27.25 -14.97
CA ARG A 99 -1.96 -27.99 -16.08
C ARG A 99 -3.22 -27.30 -16.60
N MET A 100 -3.92 -26.58 -15.73
CA MET A 100 -5.09 -25.77 -16.10
C MET A 100 -4.69 -24.44 -16.76
N GLY A 101 -3.41 -24.03 -16.69
CA GLY A 101 -2.87 -22.86 -17.36
C GLY A 101 -2.35 -21.77 -16.42
N LEU A 102 -2.21 -22.06 -15.11
CA LEU A 102 -1.55 -21.16 -14.16
C LEU A 102 -0.10 -20.89 -14.61
N LYS A 103 0.25 -19.62 -14.77
CA LYS A 103 1.61 -19.14 -15.08
C LYS A 103 2.26 -18.54 -13.84
N SER A 104 3.59 -18.55 -13.81
CA SER A 104 4.39 -17.97 -12.71
C SER A 104 3.96 -18.49 -11.33
N GLY A 105 3.56 -19.76 -11.27
CA GLY A 105 3.03 -20.36 -10.06
C GLY A 105 4.10 -20.56 -8.98
N SER A 106 3.82 -20.12 -7.76
CA SER A 106 4.63 -20.33 -6.57
C SER A 106 3.82 -21.04 -5.50
N VAL A 107 4.50 -21.67 -4.54
CA VAL A 107 3.85 -22.34 -3.41
C VAL A 107 4.60 -22.04 -2.12
N TYR A 108 3.84 -21.77 -1.06
CA TYR A 108 4.34 -21.61 0.29
C TYR A 108 3.34 -22.23 1.28
N GLY A 109 3.76 -23.32 1.95
CA GLY A 109 2.85 -24.13 2.75
C GLY A 109 1.66 -24.60 1.91
N ARG A 110 0.43 -24.30 2.34
CA ARG A 110 -0.81 -24.65 1.63
C ARG A 110 -1.24 -23.67 0.54
N VAL A 111 -0.57 -22.52 0.42
CA VAL A 111 -1.00 -21.44 -0.49
C VAL A 111 -0.23 -21.55 -1.80
N VAL A 112 -0.96 -21.48 -2.90
CA VAL A 112 -0.46 -21.45 -4.27
C VAL A 112 -0.88 -20.14 -4.90
N SER A 113 0.08 -19.36 -5.37
CA SER A 113 -0.19 -18.08 -6.04
C SER A 113 0.29 -18.10 -7.48
N GLY A 114 -0.37 -17.36 -8.37
CA GLY A 114 0.06 -17.24 -9.76
C GLY A 114 -1.02 -16.70 -10.69
N LEU A 115 -0.65 -16.45 -11.95
CA LEU A 115 -1.53 -15.92 -12.99
C LEU A 115 -2.42 -17.02 -13.55
N PHE A 116 -3.71 -17.03 -13.21
CA PHE A 116 -4.69 -18.01 -13.66
C PHE A 116 -5.58 -17.48 -14.80
N PRO A 117 -5.91 -18.27 -15.83
CA PRO A 117 -6.79 -17.83 -16.92
C PRO A 117 -8.21 -17.49 -16.42
N ILE A 118 -8.66 -16.26 -16.64
CA ILE A 118 -9.98 -15.79 -16.17
C ILE A 118 -11.14 -16.62 -16.75
N ASP A 119 -10.99 -17.09 -17.99
CA ASP A 119 -11.97 -17.94 -18.70
C ASP A 119 -12.05 -19.37 -18.17
N LYS A 120 -11.15 -19.77 -17.26
CA LYS A 120 -11.14 -21.09 -16.63
C LYS A 120 -11.51 -21.06 -15.15
N VAL A 121 -11.87 -19.90 -14.61
CA VAL A 121 -12.22 -19.74 -13.18
C VAL A 121 -13.33 -20.70 -12.75
N ASP A 122 -14.36 -20.89 -13.57
CA ASP A 122 -15.48 -21.81 -13.24
C ASP A 122 -15.02 -23.27 -13.10
N GLN A 123 -13.88 -23.63 -13.71
CA GLN A 123 -13.31 -24.98 -13.63
C GLN A 123 -12.65 -25.25 -12.28
N LEU A 124 -12.38 -24.22 -11.46
CA LEU A 124 -11.80 -24.37 -10.12
C LEU A 124 -12.72 -25.14 -9.17
N GLU A 125 -14.04 -25.12 -9.40
CA GLU A 125 -15.01 -25.88 -8.62
C GLU A 125 -14.76 -27.40 -8.68
N GLY A 126 -14.21 -27.88 -9.82
CA GLY A 126 -13.87 -29.29 -10.05
C GLY A 126 -12.50 -29.71 -9.50
N VAL A 127 -11.71 -28.80 -8.92
CA VAL A 127 -10.36 -29.11 -8.43
C VAL A 127 -10.44 -29.74 -7.05
N GLU A 128 -10.26 -31.06 -6.96
CA GLU A 128 -10.35 -31.80 -5.69
C GLU A 128 -9.36 -31.31 -4.63
N ALA A 129 -8.12 -31.00 -5.02
CA ALA A 129 -7.09 -30.51 -4.10
C ALA A 129 -7.31 -29.07 -3.61
N LEU A 130 -8.25 -28.33 -4.22
CA LEU A 130 -8.53 -26.94 -3.90
C LEU A 130 -9.57 -26.84 -2.77
N HIS A 131 -9.19 -26.13 -1.70
CA HIS A 131 -10.09 -25.73 -0.64
C HIS A 131 -10.82 -24.42 -1.01
N PHE A 132 -10.06 -23.42 -1.45
CA PHE A 132 -10.57 -22.08 -1.75
C PHE A 132 -9.61 -21.32 -2.68
N ALA A 133 -10.14 -20.50 -3.59
CA ALA A 133 -9.36 -19.59 -4.43
C ALA A 133 -9.98 -18.19 -4.43
N ALA A 134 -9.16 -17.18 -4.17
CA ALA A 134 -9.52 -15.78 -4.33
C ALA A 134 -8.61 -15.09 -5.35
N ALA A 135 -9.07 -13.99 -5.93
CA ALA A 135 -8.20 -13.11 -6.69
C ALA A 135 -7.27 -12.36 -5.72
N ALA A 136 -6.00 -12.24 -6.08
CA ALA A 136 -5.09 -11.37 -5.35
C ALA A 136 -5.40 -9.91 -5.72
N TYR A 137 -5.64 -9.10 -4.70
CA TYR A 137 -5.74 -7.66 -4.86
C TYR A 137 -4.39 -7.09 -5.27
N GLN A 138 -4.40 -6.03 -6.06
CA GLN A 138 -3.22 -5.21 -6.33
C GLN A 138 -2.58 -4.86 -5.00
N PRO A 139 -1.25 -5.00 -4.86
CA PRO A 139 -0.58 -4.42 -3.72
C PRO A 139 -0.95 -2.94 -3.67
N MET A 140 -1.46 -2.49 -2.52
CA MET A 140 -1.75 -1.08 -2.31
C MET A 140 -0.41 -0.36 -2.19
N HIS A 141 0.02 0.25 -3.30
CA HIS A 141 1.00 1.32 -3.25
C HIS A 141 0.25 2.53 -2.69
N ASN A 142 0.62 3.00 -1.50
CA ASN A 142 0.10 4.26 -0.99
C ASN A 142 0.71 5.39 -1.83
N VAL A 143 0.10 5.63 -2.99
CA VAL A 143 0.37 6.79 -3.82
C VAL A 143 -0.78 7.76 -3.62
N GLY A 144 -0.52 8.73 -2.74
CA GLY A 144 -1.03 10.09 -2.76
C GLY A 144 -2.54 10.40 -2.70
N LEU A 145 -2.86 11.54 -2.07
CA LEU A 145 -4.17 12.11 -1.66
C LEU A 145 -4.60 11.79 -0.21
N VAL A 146 -3.82 10.98 0.52
CA VAL A 146 -4.06 10.61 1.92
C VAL A 146 -2.74 10.55 2.67
N THR A 147 -2.66 11.24 3.81
CA THR A 147 -1.56 11.11 4.77
C THR A 147 -1.36 9.63 5.14
N SER A 148 -0.13 9.13 5.00
CA SER A 148 0.21 7.73 5.24
C SER A 148 -0.28 7.26 6.62
N GLN A 149 -0.70 5.99 6.72
CA GLN A 149 -1.10 5.41 8.02
C GLN A 149 0.06 5.38 9.03
N GLY A 150 1.30 5.53 8.56
CA GLY A 150 2.48 5.74 9.40
C GLY A 150 2.37 7.01 10.24
N ASP A 151 1.85 8.10 9.68
CA ASP A 151 1.67 9.37 10.38
C ASP A 151 0.77 9.22 11.63
N ALA A 152 -0.38 8.56 11.46
CA ALA A 152 -1.31 8.27 12.54
C ALA A 152 -0.75 7.24 13.54
N SER A 153 -0.05 6.22 13.04
CA SER A 153 0.52 5.15 13.88
C SER A 153 1.65 5.67 14.77
N LEU A 154 2.46 6.60 14.26
CA LEU A 154 3.51 7.32 15.00
C LEU A 154 2.95 8.46 15.85
N MET A 155 1.64 8.76 15.73
CA MET A 155 1.00 9.93 16.32
C MET A 155 1.68 11.24 15.95
N ALA A 156 2.25 11.30 14.74
CA ALA A 156 2.97 12.47 14.27
C ALA A 156 2.02 13.66 14.07
N ASP A 157 0.77 13.43 13.65
CA ASP A 157 -0.33 14.41 13.68
C ASP A 157 -0.48 15.09 15.05
N LYS A 158 -0.51 14.28 16.12
CA LYS A 158 -0.63 14.79 17.50
C LYS A 158 0.64 15.49 17.94
N ALA A 159 1.81 15.00 17.56
CA ALA A 159 3.08 15.66 17.88
C ALA A 159 3.15 17.05 17.24
N ARG A 160 2.79 17.17 15.95
CA ARG A 160 2.71 18.45 15.24
C ARG A 160 1.73 19.39 15.92
N ALA A 161 0.52 18.93 16.24
CA ALA A 161 -0.51 19.74 16.88
C ALA A 161 -0.13 20.17 18.31
N SER A 162 0.48 19.28 19.09
CA SER A 162 0.76 19.52 20.52
C SER A 162 2.00 20.38 20.75
N TYR A 163 3.01 20.23 19.88
CA TYR A 163 4.32 20.89 20.05
C TYR A 163 4.58 21.98 19.01
N GLY A 164 3.71 22.17 18.02
CA GLY A 164 3.89 23.16 16.96
C GLY A 164 5.10 22.88 16.07
N VAL A 165 5.50 21.60 15.96
CA VAL A 165 6.64 21.16 15.15
C VAL A 165 6.18 20.71 13.77
N SER A 166 7.03 20.85 12.77
CA SER A 166 6.75 20.40 11.40
C SER A 166 7.98 19.83 10.69
N GLY A 167 9.15 19.82 11.32
CA GLY A 167 10.42 19.44 10.70
C GLY A 167 11.23 20.60 10.12
N VAL A 168 10.76 21.85 10.24
CA VAL A 168 11.53 23.04 9.84
C VAL A 168 12.92 23.04 10.50
N GLY A 169 13.95 23.31 9.69
CA GLY A 169 15.36 23.25 10.12
C GLY A 169 16.01 21.88 9.96
N THR A 170 15.24 20.86 9.58
CA THR A 170 15.74 19.51 9.25
C THR A 170 15.78 19.32 7.73
N LYS A 171 16.76 18.56 7.26
CA LYS A 171 16.81 18.08 5.89
C LYS A 171 17.07 16.57 5.90
N VAL A 172 16.12 15.81 5.35
CA VAL A 172 16.16 14.35 5.31
C VAL A 172 16.67 13.89 3.95
N GLY A 173 17.75 13.11 3.95
CA GLY A 173 18.24 12.39 2.78
C GLY A 173 17.60 11.02 2.68
N VAL A 174 16.99 10.71 1.55
CA VAL A 174 16.37 9.42 1.25
C VAL A 174 17.28 8.64 0.30
N MET A 175 17.61 7.41 0.65
CA MET A 175 18.35 6.47 -0.19
C MET A 175 17.52 5.22 -0.48
N SER A 176 17.21 4.99 -1.75
CA SER A 176 16.42 3.84 -2.19
C SER A 176 16.68 3.56 -3.68
N ASP A 177 15.82 2.82 -4.35
CA ASP A 177 15.99 2.42 -5.74
C ASP A 177 16.02 3.61 -6.71
N SER A 178 14.94 4.39 -6.79
CA SER A 178 14.75 5.54 -7.68
C SER A 178 13.75 6.56 -7.13
N TYR A 179 13.67 7.71 -7.80
CA TYR A 179 12.73 8.78 -7.46
C TYR A 179 11.81 9.19 -8.61
N GLY A 180 12.29 9.19 -9.86
CA GLY A 180 11.53 9.62 -11.01
C GLY A 180 11.52 8.67 -12.20
N ALA A 181 11.63 7.37 -11.97
CA ALA A 181 11.62 6.33 -12.99
C ALA A 181 10.22 6.02 -13.55
N ILE A 182 9.13 6.24 -12.79
CA ILE A 182 7.76 5.96 -13.24
C ILE A 182 7.15 7.16 -13.98
N ALA A 183 6.36 6.90 -15.03
CA ALA A 183 5.65 7.92 -15.79
C ALA A 183 4.72 8.78 -14.91
N GLY A 184 4.74 10.10 -15.08
CA GLY A 184 4.07 11.06 -14.19
C GLY A 184 4.96 11.48 -13.02
N GLY A 185 5.71 10.54 -12.46
CA GLY A 185 6.87 10.76 -11.59
C GLY A 185 6.63 11.75 -10.45
N PRO A 186 7.66 12.53 -10.06
CA PRO A 186 7.58 13.50 -8.97
C PRO A 186 6.54 14.60 -9.20
N ALA A 187 6.27 14.95 -10.47
CA ALA A 187 5.31 16.00 -10.80
C ALA A 187 3.88 15.64 -10.36
N ALA A 188 3.52 14.36 -10.41
CA ALA A 188 2.22 13.88 -9.92
C ALA A 188 2.11 14.05 -8.39
N GLY A 189 3.12 13.64 -7.63
CA GLY A 189 3.13 13.78 -6.17
C GLY A 189 3.12 15.24 -5.71
N VAL A 190 3.80 16.14 -6.44
CA VAL A 190 3.72 17.59 -6.16
C VAL A 190 2.34 18.15 -6.48
N ALA A 191 1.71 17.69 -7.57
CA ALA A 191 0.38 18.15 -7.95
C ALA A 191 -0.72 17.68 -6.99
N SER A 192 -0.56 16.51 -6.38
CA SER A 192 -1.48 15.97 -5.36
C SER A 192 -1.18 16.47 -3.93
N GLY A 193 0.01 17.02 -3.69
CA GLY A 193 0.44 17.55 -2.40
C GLY A 193 1.16 16.54 -1.49
N ASP A 194 1.50 15.36 -2.01
CA ASP A 194 2.19 14.30 -1.28
C ASP A 194 3.71 14.47 -1.32
N LEU A 195 4.22 15.28 -2.26
CA LEU A 195 5.61 15.70 -2.31
C LEU A 195 5.73 17.21 -2.20
N PRO A 196 6.78 17.71 -1.52
CA PRO A 196 7.15 19.10 -1.63
C PRO A 196 7.71 19.37 -3.04
N ALA A 197 7.44 20.56 -3.59
CA ALA A 197 7.89 20.95 -4.93
C ALA A 197 9.42 21.05 -5.11
N GLY A 198 10.21 20.85 -4.05
CA GLY A 198 11.65 21.14 -3.99
C GLY A 198 12.51 20.02 -3.45
N VAL A 199 12.18 18.75 -3.72
CA VAL A 199 13.09 17.64 -3.40
C VAL A 199 14.38 17.77 -4.22
N GLU A 200 15.53 17.75 -3.54
CA GLU A 200 16.84 17.81 -4.20
C GLU A 200 17.31 16.42 -4.60
N VAL A 201 17.33 16.14 -5.90
CA VAL A 201 17.76 14.84 -6.44
C VAL A 201 19.25 14.90 -6.78
N LEU A 202 20.09 14.24 -5.97
CA LEU A 202 21.54 14.19 -6.17
C LEU A 202 21.97 13.09 -7.16
N ALA A 203 21.25 11.97 -7.17
CA ALA A 203 21.43 10.88 -8.12
C ALA A 203 20.14 10.06 -8.23
N ASP A 204 19.81 9.62 -9.45
CA ASP A 204 18.64 8.77 -9.74
C ASP A 204 18.96 7.80 -10.88
N VAL A 205 18.17 6.72 -11.02
CA VAL A 205 18.32 5.72 -12.07
C VAL A 205 16.99 5.44 -12.78
N PRO A 206 17.00 5.22 -14.11
CA PRO A 206 15.80 4.86 -14.85
C PRO A 206 15.43 3.37 -14.64
N ASN A 207 14.19 3.01 -14.99
CA ASN A 207 13.68 1.62 -14.99
C ASN A 207 13.65 0.95 -13.60
N ALA A 208 13.26 1.69 -12.59
CA ALA A 208 13.08 1.23 -11.21
C ALA A 208 11.66 1.58 -10.71
N THR A 209 11.37 1.35 -9.43
CA THR A 209 10.02 1.34 -8.88
C THR A 209 9.60 2.58 -8.12
N ASP A 210 10.48 3.58 -8.00
CA ASP A 210 10.24 4.83 -7.27
C ASP A 210 9.90 4.62 -5.78
N GLU A 211 10.46 3.58 -5.13
CA GLU A 211 10.31 3.39 -3.69
C GLU A 211 10.90 4.57 -2.92
N GLY A 212 12.01 5.13 -3.41
CA GLY A 212 12.58 6.36 -2.88
C GLY A 212 11.66 7.57 -2.94
N ARG A 213 10.80 7.67 -3.97
CA ARG A 213 9.76 8.69 -4.02
C ARG A 213 8.66 8.43 -2.98
N GLY A 214 8.23 7.17 -2.84
CA GLY A 214 7.26 6.79 -1.80
C GLY A 214 7.79 7.07 -0.38
N MET A 215 9.08 6.83 -0.12
CA MET A 215 9.73 7.21 1.14
C MET A 215 9.73 8.73 1.34
N ALA A 216 10.01 9.51 0.29
CA ALA A 216 9.94 10.97 0.35
C ALA A 216 8.52 11.48 0.63
N GLU A 217 7.48 10.84 0.09
CA GLU A 217 6.07 11.12 0.40
C GLU A 217 5.77 10.87 1.89
N ILE A 218 6.24 9.75 2.46
CA ILE A 218 6.08 9.44 3.90
C ILE A 218 6.80 10.47 4.78
N VAL A 219 8.01 10.88 4.40
CA VAL A 219 8.74 11.95 5.12
C VAL A 219 7.94 13.25 5.08
N HIS A 220 7.33 13.59 3.94
CA HIS A 220 6.51 14.79 3.81
C HIS A 220 5.26 14.75 4.67
N ASP A 221 4.59 13.60 4.75
CA ASP A 221 3.44 13.40 5.63
C ASP A 221 3.78 13.64 7.11
N VAL A 222 4.88 13.02 7.57
CA VAL A 222 5.30 13.07 8.98
C VAL A 222 5.87 14.44 9.34
N ALA A 223 6.68 15.02 8.46
CA ALA A 223 7.43 16.24 8.68
C ALA A 223 7.32 17.19 7.47
N PRO A 224 6.14 17.82 7.25
CA PRO A 224 5.87 18.60 6.04
C PRO A 224 6.74 19.85 5.87
N GLY A 225 7.38 20.32 6.95
CA GLY A 225 8.31 21.44 6.95
C GLY A 225 9.78 21.04 6.77
N ALA A 226 10.10 19.74 6.75
CA ALA A 226 11.45 19.28 6.47
C ALA A 226 11.78 19.45 4.99
N LYS A 227 13.05 19.76 4.70
CA LYS A 227 13.58 19.65 3.33
C LYS A 227 13.90 18.18 3.04
N ILE A 228 13.81 17.78 1.79
CA ILE A 228 14.10 16.40 1.38
C ILE A 228 15.14 16.42 0.27
N ALA A 229 16.11 15.50 0.33
CA ALA A 229 16.99 15.17 -0.77
C ALA A 229 16.94 13.67 -1.06
N PHE A 230 17.26 13.28 -2.29
CA PHE A 230 17.28 11.89 -2.73
C PHE A 230 18.63 11.52 -3.35
N HIS A 231 19.12 10.32 -3.07
CA HIS A 231 20.23 9.70 -3.79
C HIS A 231 19.96 8.21 -3.96
N THR A 232 20.00 7.70 -5.20
CA THR A 232 19.83 6.25 -5.43
C THR A 232 20.88 5.42 -4.66
N ALA A 233 20.43 4.30 -4.11
CA ALA A 233 21.26 3.26 -3.56
C ALA A 233 21.68 2.25 -4.64
N ASN A 234 21.01 2.16 -5.79
CA ASN A 234 21.13 1.07 -6.78
C ASN A 234 22.39 1.09 -7.68
N LEU A 235 23.47 1.71 -7.22
CA LEU A 235 24.76 1.79 -7.94
C LEU A 235 25.87 0.96 -7.29
N GLY A 236 25.49 -0.03 -6.48
CA GLY A 236 26.41 -0.90 -5.72
C GLY A 236 26.85 -0.27 -4.40
N GLN A 237 27.47 -1.08 -3.52
CA GLN A 237 27.84 -0.67 -2.15
C GLN A 237 28.72 0.59 -2.10
N ALA A 238 29.63 0.79 -3.07
CA ALA A 238 30.46 1.99 -3.14
C ALA A 238 29.65 3.24 -3.56
N GLY A 239 28.67 3.07 -4.44
CA GLY A 239 27.73 4.12 -4.82
C GLY A 239 26.84 4.51 -3.66
N PHE A 240 26.37 3.54 -2.87
CA PHE A 240 25.65 3.78 -1.63
C PHE A 240 26.53 4.54 -0.63
N ALA A 241 27.72 4.02 -0.29
CA ALA A 241 28.64 4.66 0.66
C ALA A 241 28.98 6.12 0.28
N THR A 242 29.24 6.37 -1.01
CA THR A 242 29.46 7.74 -1.51
C THR A 242 28.20 8.60 -1.43
N GLY A 243 27.02 7.99 -1.64
CA GLY A 243 25.73 8.67 -1.52
C GLY A 243 25.45 9.22 -0.13
N ILE A 244 25.83 8.48 0.94
CA ILE A 244 25.75 8.96 2.32
C ILE A 244 26.51 10.28 2.48
N GLY A 245 27.78 10.31 2.06
CA GLY A 245 28.62 11.51 2.11
C GLY A 245 28.02 12.67 1.31
N LYS A 246 27.51 12.41 0.09
CA LYS A 246 26.87 13.44 -0.73
C LYS A 246 25.61 14.02 -0.10
N LEU A 247 24.79 13.20 0.57
CA LEU A 247 23.61 13.69 1.28
C LEU A 247 24.02 14.54 2.49
N ALA A 248 25.04 14.12 3.23
CA ALA A 248 25.60 14.93 4.32
C ALA A 248 26.16 16.27 3.82
N ASP A 249 26.92 16.27 2.71
CA ASP A 249 27.45 17.48 2.06
C ASP A 249 26.33 18.41 1.54
N ALA A 250 25.21 17.83 1.10
CA ALA A 250 24.01 18.58 0.76
C ALA A 250 23.29 19.17 1.99
N GLY A 251 23.81 18.94 3.20
CA GLY A 251 23.28 19.44 4.46
C GLY A 251 22.13 18.61 5.02
N CYS A 252 21.99 17.35 4.59
CA CYS A 252 21.08 16.42 5.26
C CYS A 252 21.62 16.09 6.65
N ASN A 253 20.79 16.25 7.67
CA ASN A 253 21.12 15.91 9.05
C ASN A 253 20.41 14.64 9.54
N ILE A 254 19.63 14.01 8.66
CA ILE A 254 19.03 12.70 8.81
C ILE A 254 19.19 12.02 7.45
N VAL A 255 19.66 10.77 7.43
CA VAL A 255 19.68 9.92 6.23
C VAL A 255 18.89 8.65 6.55
N VAL A 256 18.00 8.25 5.65
CA VAL A 256 17.17 7.05 5.76
C VAL A 256 17.31 6.20 4.51
N ASP A 257 17.34 4.89 4.70
CA ASP A 257 17.41 3.91 3.62
C ASP A 257 16.51 2.69 3.88
N ASP A 258 16.22 1.96 2.80
CA ASP A 258 15.51 0.69 2.82
C ASP A 258 16.25 -0.42 2.04
N VAL A 259 17.52 -0.20 1.73
CA VAL A 259 18.30 -1.05 0.82
C VAL A 259 19.38 -1.80 1.58
N TYR A 260 19.39 -3.12 1.45
CA TYR A 260 20.48 -3.97 1.93
C TYR A 260 21.18 -4.66 0.75
N TYR A 261 22.49 -4.87 0.87
CA TYR A 261 23.23 -5.71 -0.08
C TYR A 261 23.54 -7.09 0.50
N PHE A 262 23.30 -8.15 -0.28
CA PHE A 262 23.66 -9.52 0.08
C PHE A 262 25.16 -9.72 0.37
N ALA A 263 26.01 -8.84 -0.15
CA ALA A 263 27.47 -8.91 0.00
C ALA A 263 28.00 -8.03 1.15
N GLU A 264 27.17 -7.58 2.09
CA GLU A 264 27.62 -6.87 3.27
C GLU A 264 28.19 -7.84 4.32
N PRO A 265 29.30 -7.49 5.00
CA PRO A 265 29.82 -8.33 6.07
C PRO A 265 28.89 -8.26 7.31
N TYR A 266 28.54 -9.43 7.87
CA TYR A 266 27.65 -9.51 9.03
C TYR A 266 28.33 -9.27 10.39
N PHE A 267 29.64 -9.48 10.46
CA PHE A 267 30.40 -9.51 11.72
C PHE A 267 31.51 -8.44 11.79
N GLN A 268 31.57 -7.55 10.81
CA GLN A 268 32.53 -6.45 10.73
C GLN A 268 31.93 -5.30 9.88
N ASP A 269 32.38 -4.08 10.09
CA ASP A 269 31.84 -2.93 9.36
C ASP A 269 32.21 -2.98 7.87
N GLY A 270 31.20 -3.08 7.02
CA GLY A 270 31.33 -2.89 5.57
C GLY A 270 31.55 -1.42 5.21
N ILE A 271 31.84 -1.16 3.93
CA ILE A 271 32.14 0.21 3.46
C ILE A 271 30.97 1.19 3.63
N ILE A 272 29.74 0.69 3.69
CA ILE A 272 28.54 1.50 3.96
C ILE A 272 28.55 1.95 5.43
N ALA A 273 28.73 1.02 6.37
CA ALA A 273 28.85 1.34 7.79
C ALA A 273 30.01 2.32 8.06
N GLN A 274 31.17 2.11 7.43
CA GLN A 274 32.31 3.03 7.53
C GLN A 274 32.03 4.43 6.97
N ALA A 275 31.13 4.56 5.99
CA ALA A 275 30.72 5.86 5.46
C ALA A 275 29.77 6.59 6.41
N VAL A 276 28.93 5.85 7.14
CA VAL A 276 28.08 6.42 8.21
C VAL A 276 28.94 7.03 9.32
N ASP A 277 30.05 6.38 9.71
CA ASP A 277 30.94 6.91 10.76
C ASP A 277 31.70 8.19 10.37
N GLN A 278 31.67 8.58 9.09
CA GLN A 278 32.41 9.73 8.55
C GLN A 278 31.58 11.01 8.45
N VAL A 279 30.28 10.96 8.72
CA VAL A 279 29.34 12.08 8.53
C VAL A 279 28.69 12.56 9.82
#